data_AF-A0AAX2J155-F1
#
_entry.id   AF-A0AAX2J155-F1
#
_cell.length_a   1.000
_cell.length_b   1.000
_cell.length_c   1.000
_cell.angle_alpha   90.00
_cell.angle_beta   90.00
_cell.angle_gamma   90.00
#
_symmetry.space_group_name_H-M   'P 1'
#
loop_
_entity.id
_entity.type
_entity.pdbx_description
1 polymer ?
#
loop_
_entity_poly.entity_id
_entity_poly.type
_entity_poly.pdbx_seq_one_letter_code
_entity_poly.pdbx_strand_id
1 'polypeptide(L)'
;MKKIIAATVIALTTAAGAAHATLMTPKTVNYSCQGGKSINVTYTFNKEGLPTKAESVLQGRKRTMPTNLNLSDIAGTTFGKAGTYMIDTAYVDSETYNQVTLGTVTAPNNRIIYKNCAPN
;
A
#
# COMPACT_ATOMS: atom_id res chain seq x y z
N MET A 1 65.36 2.14 -35.98
CA MET A 1 64.07 2.47 -36.62
C MET A 1 62.98 2.44 -35.55
N LYS A 2 62.27 3.56 -35.41
CA LYS A 2 61.18 3.84 -34.46
C LYS A 2 59.94 3.02 -34.83
N LYS A 3 59.22 2.39 -33.90
CA LYS A 3 57.73 2.30 -33.92
C LYS A 3 57.16 2.12 -32.50
N ILE A 4 56.34 3.10 -32.11
CA ILE A 4 55.54 3.20 -30.89
C ILE A 4 54.19 2.54 -31.21
N ILE A 5 53.64 1.70 -30.31
CA ILE A 5 52.25 1.19 -30.39
C ILE A 5 51.74 1.08 -28.93
N ALA A 6 51.13 2.13 -28.40
CA ALA A 6 49.69 2.41 -28.33
C ALA A 6 48.95 1.53 -27.30
N ALA A 7 48.74 2.08 -26.10
CA ALA A 7 47.94 1.47 -25.02
C ALA A 7 46.44 1.69 -25.30
N THR A 8 45.67 0.60 -25.30
CA THR A 8 44.23 0.61 -25.53
C THR A 8 43.49 0.75 -24.20
N VAL A 9 42.73 1.84 -24.03
CA VAL A 9 41.85 2.05 -22.87
C VAL A 9 40.51 1.35 -23.17
N ILE A 10 40.20 0.28 -22.43
CA ILE A 10 38.89 -0.37 -22.49
C ILE A 10 37.98 0.35 -21.49
N ALA A 11 37.06 1.17 -21.99
CA ALA A 11 36.00 1.75 -21.18
C ALA A 11 34.95 0.67 -20.88
N LEU A 12 34.86 0.24 -19.61
CA LEU A 12 33.77 -0.60 -19.14
C LEU A 12 32.51 0.26 -18.94
N THR A 13 31.56 0.17 -19.86
CA THR A 13 30.22 0.72 -19.68
C THR A 13 29.40 -0.25 -18.84
N THR A 14 29.24 0.05 -17.55
CA THR A 14 28.28 -0.63 -16.70
C THR A 14 26.87 -0.14 -17.05
N ALA A 15 26.15 -0.91 -17.87
CA ALA A 15 24.72 -0.72 -18.06
C ALA A 15 24.00 -1.12 -16.77
N ALA A 16 23.67 -0.15 -15.93
CA ALA A 16 22.76 -0.35 -14.81
C ALA A 16 21.36 -0.66 -15.37
N GLY A 17 20.98 -1.93 -15.37
CA GLY A 17 19.62 -2.34 -15.68
C GLY A 17 18.66 -1.78 -14.64
N ALA A 18 17.90 -0.75 -15.00
CA ALA A 18 16.78 -0.30 -14.18
C ALA A 18 15.72 -1.41 -14.18
N ALA A 19 15.61 -2.14 -13.08
CA ALA A 19 14.47 -3.02 -12.85
C ALA A 19 13.21 -2.14 -12.80
N HIS A 20 12.44 -2.11 -13.89
CA HIS A 20 11.13 -1.47 -13.90
C HIS A 20 10.21 -2.29 -12.97
N ALA A 21 10.05 -1.82 -11.74
CA ALA A 21 9.01 -2.31 -10.86
C ALA A 21 7.66 -1.95 -11.48
N THR A 22 7.03 -2.91 -12.16
CA THR A 22 5.63 -2.81 -12.60
C THR A 22 4.77 -2.72 -11.35
N LEU A 23 4.47 -1.50 -10.90
CA LEU A 23 3.54 -1.27 -9.80
C LEU A 23 2.12 -1.50 -10.34
N MET A 24 1.34 -2.32 -9.64
CA MET A 24 -0.08 -2.45 -9.96
C MET A 24 -0.77 -1.10 -9.78
N THR A 25 -1.72 -0.79 -10.66
CA THR A 25 -2.54 0.42 -10.53
C THR A 25 -3.29 0.37 -9.20
N PRO A 26 -3.16 1.39 -8.33
CA PRO A 26 -3.90 1.43 -7.08
C PRO A 26 -5.42 1.33 -7.31
N LYS A 27 -6.11 0.67 -6.38
CA LYS A 27 -7.56 0.43 -6.46
C LYS A 27 -8.27 1.17 -5.33
N THR A 28 -9.26 1.99 -5.67
CA THR A 28 -10.02 2.76 -4.69
C THR A 28 -11.40 2.15 -4.50
N VAL A 29 -11.80 2.00 -3.23
CA VAL A 29 -13.14 1.57 -2.83
C VAL A 29 -13.76 2.67 -1.97
N ASN A 30 -15.01 2.98 -2.27
CA ASN A 30 -15.82 3.84 -1.43
C ASN A 30 -16.60 2.97 -0.45
N TYR A 31 -16.61 3.37 0.82
CA TYR A 31 -17.24 2.62 1.88
C TYR A 31 -18.32 3.46 2.57
N SER A 32 -19.46 2.82 2.88
CA SER A 32 -20.46 3.33 3.80
C SER A 32 -20.28 2.69 5.17
N CYS A 33 -20.19 3.52 6.20
CA CYS A 33 -19.91 3.12 7.57
C CYS A 33 -21.08 3.43 8.52
N GLN A 34 -21.02 2.85 9.71
CA GLN A 34 -21.95 3.21 10.79
C GLN A 34 -21.95 4.72 11.08
N GLY A 35 -23.13 5.22 11.48
CA GLY A 35 -23.35 6.63 11.77
C GLY A 35 -23.44 7.52 10.52
N GLY A 36 -23.77 6.96 9.36
CA GLY A 36 -23.94 7.70 8.11
C GLY A 36 -22.63 8.28 7.55
N LYS A 37 -21.49 7.72 7.95
CA LYS A 37 -20.16 8.17 7.52
C LYS A 37 -19.75 7.45 6.26
N SER A 38 -18.86 8.07 5.48
CA SER A 38 -18.25 7.44 4.32
C SER A 38 -16.74 7.69 4.28
N ILE A 39 -16.00 6.74 3.72
CA ILE A 39 -14.55 6.82 3.55
C ILE A 39 -14.14 6.22 2.21
N ASN A 40 -13.18 6.86 1.53
CA ASN A 40 -12.49 6.26 0.38
C ASN A 40 -11.19 5.63 0.86
N VAL A 41 -10.94 4.38 0.52
CA VAL A 41 -9.66 3.70 0.77
C VAL A 41 -9.07 3.26 -0.55
N THR A 42 -7.83 3.69 -0.81
CA THR A 42 -7.05 3.30 -1.97
C THR A 42 -6.01 2.27 -1.55
N TYR A 43 -6.12 1.05 -2.07
CA TYR A 43 -5.17 -0.04 -1.87
C TYR A 43 -4.11 -0.04 -2.97
N THR A 44 -2.88 -0.39 -2.60
CA THR A 44 -1.80 -0.70 -3.54
C THR A 44 -1.35 -2.13 -3.31
N PHE A 45 -1.14 -2.88 -4.39
CA PHE A 45 -0.79 -4.30 -4.35
C PHE A 45 0.60 -4.53 -4.97
N ASN A 46 1.30 -5.56 -4.51
CA ASN A 46 2.52 -6.06 -5.16
C ASN A 46 2.17 -6.95 -6.36
N LYS A 47 3.18 -7.50 -7.05
CA LYS A 47 2.96 -8.33 -8.25
C LYS A 47 2.22 -9.64 -7.95
N GLU A 48 2.29 -10.10 -6.71
CA GLU A 48 1.62 -11.28 -6.17
C GLU A 48 0.17 -11.00 -5.76
N GLY A 49 -0.33 -9.77 -5.94
CA GLY A 49 -1.69 -9.39 -5.57
C GLY A 49 -1.90 -9.13 -4.08
N LEU A 50 -0.85 -9.13 -3.27
CA LEU A 50 -0.91 -8.86 -1.84
C LEU A 50 -0.88 -7.35 -1.55
N PRO A 51 -1.64 -6.88 -0.55
CA PRO A 51 -1.71 -5.47 -0.22
C PRO A 51 -0.40 -5.01 0.40
N THR A 52 0.11 -3.87 -0.07
CA THR A 52 1.35 -3.24 0.43
C THR A 52 1.07 -1.97 1.26
N LYS A 53 -0.01 -1.26 0.94
CA LYS A 53 -0.46 -0.08 1.68
C LYS A 53 -1.93 0.24 1.39
N ALA A 54 -2.54 0.97 2.31
CA ALA A 54 -3.82 1.63 2.18
C ALA A 54 -3.65 3.16 2.33
N GLU A 55 -4.38 3.93 1.56
CA GLU A 55 -4.37 5.39 1.61
C GLU A 55 -5.79 5.94 1.77
N SER A 56 -5.96 6.96 2.61
CA SER A 56 -7.25 7.63 2.79
C SER A 56 -7.09 9.07 3.25
N VAL A 57 -8.09 9.91 3.00
CA VAL A 57 -8.13 11.28 3.53
C VAL A 57 -8.77 11.25 4.92
N LEU A 58 -7.96 11.43 5.96
CA LEU A 58 -8.39 11.41 7.36
C LEU A 58 -8.07 12.77 7.98
N GLN A 59 -9.11 13.42 8.53
CA GLN A 59 -9.05 14.78 9.07
C GLN A 59 -8.45 15.79 8.06
N GLY A 60 -8.94 15.74 6.83
CA GLY A 60 -8.53 16.67 5.76
C GLY A 60 -7.13 16.45 5.18
N ARG A 61 -6.41 15.39 5.57
CA ARG A 61 -5.07 15.08 5.04
C ARG A 61 -5.00 13.65 4.54
N LYS A 62 -4.33 13.46 3.39
CA LYS A 62 -4.00 12.12 2.90
C LYS A 62 -3.08 11.41 3.90
N ARG A 63 -3.45 10.21 4.30
CA ARG A 63 -2.69 9.31 5.17
C ARG A 63 -2.33 8.06 4.37
N THR A 64 -1.08 7.64 4.49
CA THR A 64 -0.57 6.40 3.90
C THR A 64 -0.23 5.45 5.04
N MET A 65 -0.86 4.28 5.03
CA MET A 65 -0.75 3.26 6.07
C MET A 65 -0.19 1.99 5.40
N PRO A 66 1.08 1.62 5.66
CA PRO A 66 1.64 0.39 5.11
C PRO A 66 0.95 -0.84 5.73
N THR A 67 0.93 -1.96 5.01
CA THR A 67 0.48 -3.23 5.58
C THR A 67 1.33 -3.60 6.79
N ASN A 68 0.67 -4.00 7.88
CA ASN A 68 1.32 -4.41 9.10
C ASN A 68 1.37 -5.93 9.16
N LEU A 69 2.51 -6.49 8.74
CA LEU A 69 2.72 -7.95 8.68
C LEU A 69 2.71 -8.62 10.07
N ASN A 70 2.92 -7.86 11.15
CA ASN A 70 2.86 -8.41 12.51
C ASN A 70 1.42 -8.56 13.03
N LEU A 71 0.45 -7.89 12.39
CA LEU A 71 -0.97 -7.86 12.79
C LEU A 71 -1.90 -8.36 11.68
N SER A 72 -1.34 -8.88 10.58
CA SER A 72 -2.12 -9.37 9.44
C SER A 72 -1.88 -10.87 9.29
N ASP A 73 -2.94 -11.60 8.99
CA ASP A 73 -2.93 -13.04 8.76
C ASP A 73 -4.00 -13.42 7.74
N ILE A 74 -4.39 -14.70 7.71
CA ILE A 74 -5.42 -15.19 6.78
C ILE A 74 -6.84 -14.72 7.14
N ALA A 75 -7.08 -14.27 8.36
CA ALA A 75 -8.40 -13.82 8.82
C ALA A 75 -8.59 -12.31 8.58
N GLY A 76 -7.50 -11.53 8.60
CA GLY A 76 -7.58 -10.08 8.47
C GLY A 76 -6.31 -9.41 7.99
N THR A 77 -6.45 -8.19 7.48
CA THR A 77 -5.33 -7.31 7.12
C THR A 77 -5.40 -6.03 7.92
N THR A 78 -4.30 -5.73 8.61
CA THR A 78 -4.13 -4.46 9.32
C THR A 78 -3.20 -3.55 8.52
N PHE A 79 -3.61 -2.30 8.31
CA PHE A 79 -2.75 -1.24 7.78
C PHE A 79 -2.41 -0.25 8.89
N GLY A 80 -1.17 0.24 8.89
CA GLY A 80 -0.67 1.19 9.89
C GLY A 80 -0.12 0.49 11.14
N LYS A 81 0.28 1.28 12.13
CA LYS A 81 0.87 0.77 13.38
C LYS A 81 0.30 1.48 14.60
N ALA A 82 0.49 0.89 15.78
CA ALA A 82 0.09 1.49 17.04
C ALA A 82 0.60 2.94 17.18
N GLY A 83 -0.23 3.82 17.70
CA GLY A 83 0.05 5.26 17.81
C GLY A 83 -0.04 6.03 16.49
N THR A 84 -0.55 5.42 15.42
CA THR A 84 -0.81 6.09 14.12
C THR A 84 -2.25 5.84 13.68
N TYR A 85 -2.61 6.29 12.48
CA TYR A 85 -3.87 5.86 11.86
C TYR A 85 -3.77 4.39 11.48
N MET A 86 -4.82 3.63 11.78
CA MET A 86 -4.89 2.21 11.45
C MET A 86 -6.21 1.89 10.74
N ILE A 87 -6.16 0.94 9.81
CA ILE A 87 -7.34 0.32 9.19
C ILE A 87 -7.26 -1.17 9.47
N ASP A 88 -8.32 -1.69 10.10
CA ASP A 88 -8.54 -3.10 10.33
C ASP A 88 -9.66 -3.59 9.39
N THR A 89 -9.39 -4.64 8.64
CA THR A 89 -10.28 -5.19 7.61
C THR A 89 -10.14 -6.71 7.57
N ALA A 90 -11.15 -7.40 7.02
CA ALA A 90 -10.97 -8.79 6.61
C ALA A 90 -9.85 -8.90 5.56
N TYR A 91 -9.41 -10.13 5.29
CA TYR A 91 -8.35 -10.40 4.30
C TYR A 91 -8.67 -9.70 2.96
N VAL A 92 -7.66 -9.04 2.40
CA VAL A 92 -7.79 -8.24 1.17
C VAL A 92 -6.67 -8.59 0.20
N ASP A 93 -7.00 -8.84 -1.06
CA ASP A 93 -6.07 -9.05 -2.16
C ASP A 93 -6.53 -8.27 -3.39
N SER A 94 -5.75 -8.30 -4.47
CA SER A 94 -6.06 -7.56 -5.69
C SER A 94 -7.31 -8.02 -6.44
N GLU A 95 -7.84 -9.20 -6.13
CA GLU A 95 -9.02 -9.80 -6.78
C GLU A 95 -10.31 -9.48 -5.99
N THR A 96 -10.24 -9.54 -4.67
CA THR A 96 -11.39 -9.44 -3.76
C THR A 96 -11.54 -8.07 -3.10
N TYR A 97 -10.62 -7.12 -3.36
CA TYR A 97 -10.52 -5.84 -2.64
C TYR A 97 -11.81 -5.03 -2.49
N ASN A 98 -12.74 -5.13 -3.45
CA ASN A 98 -14.00 -4.38 -3.48
C ASN A 98 -15.18 -5.12 -2.81
N GLN A 99 -14.94 -6.29 -2.22
CA GLN A 99 -15.94 -7.11 -1.55
C GLN A 99 -15.73 -7.16 -0.03
N VAL A 100 -14.57 -6.69 0.44
CA VAL A 100 -14.14 -6.80 1.83
C VAL A 100 -14.74 -5.69 2.69
N THR A 101 -15.21 -6.00 3.89
CA THR A 101 -15.69 -5.01 4.86
C THR A 101 -14.55 -4.47 5.73
N LEU A 102 -14.56 -3.17 6.05
CA LEU A 102 -13.68 -2.61 7.07
C LEU A 102 -14.28 -2.82 8.45
N GLY A 103 -13.53 -3.40 9.37
CA GLY A 103 -13.90 -3.51 10.78
C GLY A 103 -13.84 -2.14 11.44
N THR A 104 -12.66 -1.53 11.49
CA THR A 104 -12.47 -0.20 12.08
C THR A 104 -11.41 0.64 11.37
N VAL A 105 -11.58 1.96 11.45
CA VAL A 105 -10.50 2.92 11.22
C VAL A 105 -10.25 3.67 12.53
N THR A 106 -9.03 3.60 13.03
CA THR A 106 -8.64 4.11 14.34
C THR A 106 -7.65 5.26 14.20
N ALA A 107 -7.86 6.34 14.95
CA ALA A 107 -6.98 7.50 15.00
C ALA A 107 -5.80 7.27 15.96
N PRO A 108 -4.71 8.07 15.88
CA PRO A 108 -3.53 7.92 16.74
C PRO A 108 -3.79 7.95 18.26
N ASN A 109 -4.90 8.56 18.68
CA ASN A 109 -5.36 8.61 20.07
C ASN A 109 -6.30 7.45 20.44
N ASN A 110 -6.25 6.34 19.70
CA ASN A 110 -7.05 5.12 19.86
C ASN A 110 -8.57 5.32 19.72
N ARG A 111 -9.03 6.45 19.17
CA ARG A 111 -10.46 6.64 18.88
C ARG A 111 -10.83 6.00 17.56
N ILE A 112 -11.87 5.17 17.57
CA ILE A 112 -12.50 4.65 16.35
C ILE A 112 -13.22 5.82 15.67
N ILE A 113 -12.82 6.14 14.44
CA ILE A 113 -13.38 7.23 13.65
C ILE A 113 -14.31 6.75 12.54
N TYR A 114 -14.14 5.51 12.08
CA TYR A 114 -15.06 4.78 11.21
C TYR A 114 -15.20 3.33 11.72
N LYS A 115 -16.39 2.75 11.63
CA LYS A 115 -16.70 1.42 12.15
C LYS A 115 -17.69 0.72 11.22
N ASN A 116 -17.52 -0.60 11.07
CA ASN A 116 -18.39 -1.51 10.32
C ASN A 116 -18.75 -0.92 8.95
N CYS A 117 -17.75 -0.81 8.08
CA CYS A 117 -17.94 -0.22 6.77
C CYS A 117 -18.07 -1.28 5.68
N ALA A 118 -19.10 -1.15 4.86
CA ALA A 118 -19.33 -2.00 3.69
C ALA A 118 -18.92 -1.25 2.42
N PRO A 119 -18.34 -1.94 1.42
CA PRO A 119 -18.11 -1.35 0.11
C PRO A 119 -19.45 -0.97 -0.54
N ASN A 120 -19.46 0.17 -1.22
CA ASN A 120 -20.61 0.66 -2.00
C ASN A 120 -20.58 0.17 -3.44
#